data_AF-A0A2V7LUR8-F1
#
_entry.id   AF-A0A2V7LUR8-F1
#
_cell.length_a   1.000
_cell.length_b   1.000
_cell.length_c   1.000
_cell.angle_alpha   90.00
_cell.angle_beta   90.00
_cell.angle_gamma   90.00
#
_symmetry.space_group_name_H-M   'P 1'
#
loop_
_entity.id
_entity.type
_entity.pdbx_description
1 polymer ?
#
loop_
_entity_poly.entity_id
_entity_poly.type
_entity_poly.pdbx_seq_one_letter_code
_entity_poly.pdbx_strand_id
1 'polypeptide(L)'
;MARDQPITSYSDFLKALLSDRERFFEEVVEGVALRSKLRYAVVTIIVLAGFFGLVAGAYSGPAQAVSAGVKLPFLFFATFAVCFPAFFVVQVLVGSRLRLLQVAVLVFGALALTSVLLAAFVPITAFFLITGANYYFQHLLNIAIAGVAGLFGMYALHEGLSVVCEKRGVYPRKALTIMRAWALLFAFVGIQLAWSLRPFLGDRNQPFQVFGSYQGNFYAAIIYAVNKLMHGDEKPTPSPGRQDSIPRFRGFVIPPIDTVADSSHRRKRP
;
A
#
# COMPACT_ATOMS: atom_id res chain seq x y z
N MET A 1 -7.06 -31.98 26.56
CA MET A 1 -6.48 -32.33 25.25
C MET A 1 -7.61 -32.73 24.31
N ALA A 2 -8.20 -31.78 23.60
CA ALA A 2 -8.87 -32.06 22.33
C ALA A 2 -7.86 -31.65 21.25
N ARG A 3 -7.33 -32.61 20.49
CA ARG A 3 -6.57 -32.29 19.28
C ARG A 3 -7.59 -31.79 18.27
N ASP A 4 -7.83 -30.49 18.27
CA ASP A 4 -8.48 -29.88 17.12
C ASP A 4 -7.64 -30.24 15.89
N GLN A 5 -8.29 -30.76 14.86
CA GLN A 5 -7.63 -31.12 13.61
C GLN A 5 -6.84 -29.92 13.07
N PRO A 6 -5.65 -30.15 12.47
CA PRO A 6 -4.84 -29.05 11.94
C PRO A 6 -5.66 -28.23 10.93
N ILE A 7 -5.46 -26.91 10.93
CA ILE A 7 -6.14 -26.00 9.99
C ILE A 7 -5.77 -26.39 8.56
N THR A 8 -6.67 -27.14 7.93
CA THR A 8 -6.48 -27.71 6.59
C THR A 8 -7.52 -27.19 5.60
N SER A 9 -8.66 -26.69 6.09
CA SER A 9 -9.70 -26.03 5.30
C SER A 9 -9.60 -24.50 5.35
N TYR A 10 -10.11 -23.85 4.30
CA TYR A 10 -10.21 -22.39 4.23
C TYR A 10 -11.19 -21.82 5.28
N SER A 11 -12.31 -22.51 5.52
CA SER A 11 -13.30 -22.12 6.54
C SER A 11 -12.69 -22.08 7.94
N ASP A 12 -11.87 -23.09 8.24
CA ASP A 12 -11.24 -23.25 9.55
C ASP A 12 -10.12 -22.23 9.71
N PHE A 13 -9.42 -21.90 8.62
CA PHE A 13 -8.46 -20.79 8.61
C PHE A 13 -9.12 -19.46 8.97
N LEU A 14 -10.26 -19.13 8.37
CA LEU A 14 -10.98 -17.89 8.68
C LEU A 14 -11.50 -17.88 10.13
N LYS A 15 -12.09 -18.99 10.59
CA LYS A 15 -12.54 -19.13 11.98
C LYS A 15 -11.39 -18.99 12.98
N ALA A 16 -10.27 -19.66 12.72
CA ALA A 16 -9.10 -19.57 13.58
C ALA A 16 -8.47 -18.17 13.55
N LEU A 17 -8.48 -17.48 12.42
CA LEU A 17 -7.94 -16.12 12.34
C LEU A 17 -8.82 -15.08 13.05
N LEU A 18 -10.14 -15.27 13.06
CA LEU A 18 -11.12 -14.32 13.62
C LEU A 18 -11.46 -14.60 15.08
N SER A 19 -11.76 -15.85 15.42
CA SER A 19 -12.26 -16.27 16.72
C SER A 19 -11.15 -16.86 17.59
N ASP A 20 -10.36 -17.79 17.04
CA ASP A 20 -9.36 -18.56 17.81
C ASP A 20 -7.93 -18.17 17.46
N ARG A 21 -7.64 -16.88 17.56
CA ARG A 21 -6.34 -16.28 17.18
C ARG A 21 -5.17 -17.01 17.82
N GLU A 22 -5.29 -17.31 19.10
CA GLU A 22 -4.26 -18.03 19.85
C GLU A 22 -3.90 -19.35 19.18
N ARG A 23 -4.91 -20.13 18.77
CA ARG A 23 -4.72 -21.41 18.07
C ARG A 23 -4.03 -21.21 16.72
N PHE A 24 -4.41 -20.18 15.95
CA PHE A 24 -3.72 -19.85 14.71
C PHE A 24 -2.23 -19.56 14.95
N PHE A 25 -1.92 -18.70 15.92
CA PHE A 25 -0.55 -18.30 16.24
C PHE A 25 0.27 -19.46 16.80
N GLU A 26 -0.32 -20.30 17.65
CA GLU A 26 0.31 -21.51 18.18
C GLU A 26 0.67 -22.50 17.05
N GLU A 27 -0.27 -22.83 16.15
CA GLU A 27 0.01 -23.73 15.03
C GLU A 27 1.09 -23.19 14.07
N VAL A 28 1.16 -21.86 13.90
CA VAL A 28 2.22 -21.21 13.10
C VAL A 28 3.58 -21.37 13.78
N VAL A 29 3.67 -21.18 15.09
CA VAL A 29 4.91 -21.37 15.85
C VAL A 29 5.33 -22.84 15.95
N GLU A 30 4.39 -23.77 15.97
CA GLU A 30 4.66 -25.22 15.87
C GLU A 30 5.05 -25.67 14.45
N GLY A 31 4.85 -24.81 13.44
CA GLY A 31 5.19 -25.12 12.06
C GLY A 31 4.20 -26.06 11.38
N VAL A 32 2.98 -26.15 11.90
CA VAL A 32 1.93 -27.04 11.39
C VAL A 32 1.30 -26.41 10.15
N ALA A 33 1.33 -27.12 9.02
CA ALA A 33 0.66 -26.75 7.77
C ALA A 33 0.92 -25.31 7.28
N LEU A 34 2.14 -24.78 7.48
CA LEU A 34 2.49 -23.39 7.16
C LEU A 34 2.19 -22.98 5.71
N ARG A 35 2.47 -23.86 4.75
CA ARG A 35 2.23 -23.58 3.32
C ARG A 35 0.74 -23.42 3.01
N SER A 36 -0.11 -24.24 3.62
CA SER A 36 -1.56 -24.15 3.45
C SER A 36 -2.10 -22.86 4.05
N LYS A 37 -1.67 -22.51 5.28
CA LYS A 37 -2.02 -21.24 5.94
C LYS A 37 -1.57 -20.03 5.11
N LEU A 38 -0.36 -20.06 4.57
CA LEU A 38 0.15 -19.01 3.69
C LEU A 38 -0.75 -18.84 2.45
N ARG A 39 -1.07 -19.96 1.78
CA ARG A 39 -1.94 -19.94 0.60
C ARG A 39 -3.32 -19.35 0.93
N TYR A 40 -3.93 -19.76 2.04
CA TYR A 40 -5.22 -19.21 2.46
C TYR A 40 -5.14 -17.73 2.81
N ALA A 41 -4.09 -17.29 3.50
CA ALA A 41 -3.87 -15.87 3.79
C ALA A 41 -3.72 -15.05 2.49
N VAL A 42 -2.93 -15.52 1.53
CA VAL A 42 -2.73 -14.86 0.22
C VAL A 42 -4.05 -14.77 -0.55
N VAL A 43 -4.83 -15.86 -0.60
CA VAL A 43 -6.15 -15.86 -1.26
C VAL A 43 -7.09 -14.86 -0.59
N THR A 44 -7.15 -14.84 0.75
CA THR A 44 -7.96 -13.89 1.50
C THR A 44 -7.56 -12.44 1.21
N ILE A 45 -6.26 -12.15 1.13
CA ILE A 45 -5.76 -10.80 0.80
C ILE A 45 -6.18 -10.39 -0.61
N ILE A 46 -5.93 -11.24 -1.61
CA ILE A 46 -6.26 -10.91 -3.01
C ILE A 46 -7.76 -10.69 -3.17
N VAL A 47 -8.59 -11.58 -2.61
CA VAL A 47 -10.04 -11.54 -2.78
C VAL A 47 -10.66 -10.39 -1.98
N LEU A 48 -10.42 -10.33 -0.66
CA LEU A 48 -11.12 -9.39 0.21
C LEU A 48 -10.58 -7.96 0.10
N ALA A 49 -9.25 -7.81 0.05
CA ALA A 49 -8.65 -6.49 -0.12
C ALA A 49 -8.93 -5.96 -1.54
N GLY A 50 -8.92 -6.83 -2.55
CA GLY A 50 -9.32 -6.48 -3.90
C GLY A 50 -10.79 -6.08 -4.02
N PHE A 51 -11.69 -6.81 -3.35
CA PHE A 51 -13.11 -6.46 -3.29
C PHE A 51 -13.37 -5.10 -2.64
N PHE A 52 -12.70 -4.81 -1.52
CA PHE A 52 -12.77 -3.48 -0.91
C PHE A 52 -12.24 -2.39 -1.86
N GLY A 53 -11.09 -2.62 -2.52
CA GLY A 53 -10.53 -1.70 -3.49
C GLY A 53 -11.44 -1.43 -4.69
N LEU A 54 -12.13 -2.46 -5.19
CA LEU A 54 -13.13 -2.35 -6.26
C LEU A 54 -14.28 -1.43 -5.85
N VAL A 55 -14.88 -1.66 -4.69
CA VAL A 55 -16.02 -0.84 -4.22
C VAL A 55 -15.58 0.58 -3.90
N ALA A 56 -14.41 0.75 -3.27
CA ALA A 56 -13.87 2.07 -2.98
C ALA A 56 -13.59 2.87 -4.27
N GLY A 57 -13.03 2.25 -5.31
CA GLY A 57 -12.71 2.90 -6.58
C GLY A 57 -13.88 3.05 -7.55
N ALA A 58 -15.00 2.34 -7.33
CA ALA A 58 -16.20 2.43 -8.17
C ALA A 58 -16.78 3.84 -8.27
N TYR A 59 -16.55 4.67 -7.24
CA TYR A 59 -17.02 6.06 -7.23
C TYR A 59 -16.45 6.90 -8.39
N SER A 60 -15.19 6.67 -8.75
CA SER A 60 -14.48 7.48 -9.76
C SER A 60 -14.52 6.89 -11.18
N GLY A 61 -15.14 5.72 -11.33
CA GLY A 61 -15.37 5.06 -12.60
C GLY A 61 -14.92 3.59 -12.61
N PRO A 62 -15.48 2.75 -13.50
CA PRO A 62 -15.24 1.31 -13.52
C PRO A 62 -13.78 0.94 -13.82
N ALA A 63 -13.10 1.71 -14.67
CA ALA A 63 -11.67 1.50 -14.95
C ALA A 63 -10.78 1.77 -13.71
N GLN A 64 -11.16 2.76 -12.90
CA GLN A 64 -10.45 3.09 -11.67
C GLN A 64 -10.78 2.10 -10.54
N ALA A 65 -12.00 1.57 -10.49
CA ALA A 65 -12.39 0.47 -9.60
C ALA A 65 -11.48 -0.75 -9.77
N VAL A 66 -11.30 -1.23 -11.00
CA VAL A 66 -10.46 -2.39 -11.29
C VAL A 66 -8.99 -2.10 -10.93
N SER A 67 -8.50 -0.92 -11.29
CA SER A 67 -7.16 -0.48 -10.91
C SER A 67 -6.97 -0.47 -9.39
N ALA A 68 -7.90 0.13 -8.63
CA ALA A 68 -7.84 0.17 -7.16
C ALA A 68 -7.89 -1.23 -6.53
N GLY A 69 -8.76 -2.10 -7.05
CA GLY A 69 -8.89 -3.49 -6.62
C GLY A 69 -7.62 -4.31 -6.82
N VAL A 70 -6.84 -4.06 -7.88
CA VAL A 70 -5.55 -4.75 -8.09
C VAL A 70 -4.43 -4.10 -7.29
N LYS A 71 -4.42 -2.76 -7.20
CA LYS A 71 -3.37 -2.02 -6.51
C LYS A 71 -3.35 -2.28 -5.00
N LEU A 72 -4.49 -2.54 -4.37
CA LEU A 72 -4.57 -2.69 -2.92
C LEU A 72 -3.92 -4.01 -2.41
N PRO A 73 -4.20 -5.19 -2.99
CA PRO A 73 -3.41 -6.40 -2.71
C PRO A 73 -1.93 -6.22 -3.06
N PHE A 74 -1.62 -5.60 -4.20
CA PHE A 74 -0.25 -5.34 -4.61
C PHE A 74 0.51 -4.48 -3.58
N LEU A 75 -0.14 -3.45 -3.02
CA LEU A 75 0.42 -2.62 -1.95
C LEU A 75 0.88 -3.48 -0.76
N PHE A 76 0.03 -4.41 -0.30
CA PHE A 76 0.36 -5.27 0.84
C PHE A 76 1.56 -6.19 0.54
N PHE A 77 1.58 -6.80 -0.65
CA PHE A 77 2.72 -7.63 -1.08
C PHE A 77 4.01 -6.84 -1.25
N ALA A 78 3.93 -5.65 -1.85
CA ALA A 78 5.09 -4.76 -2.03
C ALA A 78 5.65 -4.29 -0.68
N THR A 79 4.77 -3.91 0.25
CA THR A 79 5.17 -3.49 1.61
C THR A 79 5.87 -4.64 2.33
N PHE A 80 5.33 -5.86 2.23
CA PHE A 80 6.00 -7.06 2.75
C PHE A 80 7.37 -7.26 2.10
N ALA A 81 7.46 -7.24 0.77
CA ALA A 81 8.71 -7.49 0.05
C ALA A 81 9.83 -6.50 0.44
N VAL A 82 9.48 -5.22 0.68
CA VAL A 82 10.45 -4.20 1.09
C VAL A 82 10.84 -4.34 2.56
N CYS A 83 9.88 -4.56 3.46
CA CYS A 83 10.12 -4.55 4.91
C CYS A 83 10.62 -5.89 5.47
N PHE A 84 10.37 -7.00 4.78
CA PHE A 84 10.65 -8.35 5.28
C PHE A 84 12.15 -8.70 5.38
N PRO A 85 13.02 -8.38 4.41
CA PRO A 85 14.44 -8.74 4.49
C PRO A 85 15.12 -8.13 5.72
N ALA A 86 14.89 -6.83 5.96
CA ALA A 86 15.44 -6.14 7.12
C ALA A 86 14.90 -6.72 8.44
N PHE A 87 13.61 -7.03 8.49
CA PHE A 87 12.99 -7.64 9.66
C PHE A 87 13.60 -8.99 10.01
N PHE A 88 13.78 -9.84 9.01
CA PHE A 88 14.32 -11.18 9.19
C PHE A 88 15.75 -11.14 9.76
N VAL A 89 16.60 -10.25 9.25
CA VAL A 89 17.97 -10.09 9.76
C VAL A 89 17.96 -9.65 11.22
N VAL A 90 17.18 -8.61 11.56
CA VAL A 90 17.08 -8.14 12.96
C VAL A 90 16.54 -9.24 13.88
N GLN A 91 15.55 -10.00 13.40
CA GLN A 91 14.97 -11.10 14.17
C GLN A 91 15.97 -12.22 14.47
N VAL A 92 16.83 -12.57 13.49
CA VAL A 92 17.92 -13.52 13.67
C VAL A 92 18.96 -13.00 14.67
N LEU A 93 19.34 -11.72 14.58
CA LEU A 93 20.29 -11.07 15.50
C LEU A 93 19.79 -11.05 16.96
N VAL A 94 18.49 -10.94 17.16
CA VAL A 94 17.85 -10.96 18.49
C VAL A 94 17.75 -12.39 19.05
N GLY A 95 18.08 -13.40 18.25
CA GLY A 95 18.07 -14.80 18.67
C GLY A 95 16.68 -15.44 18.63
N SER A 96 15.76 -14.92 17.80
CA SER A 96 14.46 -15.58 17.60
C SER A 96 14.64 -16.97 16.99
N ARG A 97 13.91 -17.96 17.50
CA ARG A 97 13.97 -19.35 17.02
C ARG A 97 13.01 -19.64 15.85
N LEU A 98 12.29 -18.62 15.36
CA LEU A 98 11.30 -18.79 14.29
C LEU A 98 11.96 -18.90 12.92
N ARG A 99 11.45 -19.81 12.11
CA ARG A 99 11.86 -19.98 10.71
C ARG A 99 11.26 -18.89 9.84
N LEU A 100 11.91 -18.57 8.73
CA LEU A 100 11.49 -17.57 7.74
C LEU A 100 10.01 -17.72 7.32
N LEU A 101 9.56 -18.96 7.06
CA LEU A 101 8.17 -19.24 6.71
C LEU A 101 7.18 -18.96 7.83
N GLN A 102 7.53 -19.18 9.09
CA GLN A 102 6.63 -18.93 10.22
C GLN A 102 6.37 -17.44 10.36
N VAL A 103 7.44 -16.64 10.23
CA VAL A 103 7.37 -15.19 10.27
C VAL A 103 6.57 -14.64 9.10
N ALA A 104 6.80 -15.16 7.89
CA ALA A 104 6.00 -14.78 6.73
C ALA A 104 4.52 -15.08 6.97
N VAL A 105 4.15 -16.30 7.40
CA VAL A 105 2.76 -16.67 7.67
C VAL A 105 2.14 -15.81 8.77
N LEU A 106 2.93 -15.42 9.78
CA LEU A 106 2.50 -14.52 10.85
C LEU A 106 2.08 -13.15 10.29
N VAL A 107 2.93 -12.55 9.44
CA VAL A 107 2.67 -11.26 8.80
C VAL A 107 1.51 -11.36 7.81
N PHE A 108 1.47 -12.41 6.99
CA PHE A 108 0.37 -12.66 6.06
C PHE A 108 -0.96 -12.91 6.79
N GLY A 109 -0.94 -13.52 7.98
CA GLY A 109 -2.11 -13.64 8.86
C GLY A 109 -2.64 -12.27 9.29
N ALA A 110 -1.75 -11.36 9.70
CA ALA A 110 -2.14 -9.98 10.04
C ALA A 110 -2.73 -9.22 8.85
N LEU A 111 -2.10 -9.33 7.68
CA LEU A 111 -2.59 -8.70 6.44
C LEU A 111 -3.93 -9.29 5.98
N ALA A 112 -4.12 -10.61 6.12
CA ALA A 112 -5.39 -11.27 5.85
C ALA A 112 -6.49 -10.77 6.79
N LEU A 113 -6.18 -10.62 8.08
CA LEU A 113 -7.11 -10.04 9.05
C LEU A 113 -7.47 -8.59 8.72
N THR A 114 -6.49 -7.75 8.36
CA THR A 114 -6.75 -6.40 7.85
C THR A 114 -7.68 -6.43 6.63
N SER A 115 -7.50 -7.39 5.72
CA SER A 115 -8.34 -7.56 4.54
C SER A 115 -9.77 -7.97 4.88
N VAL A 116 -9.94 -8.84 5.89
CA VAL A 116 -11.27 -9.21 6.41
C VAL A 116 -11.97 -8.01 7.04
N LEU A 117 -11.25 -7.22 7.84
CA LEU A 117 -11.79 -5.99 8.44
C LEU A 117 -12.20 -4.98 7.36
N LEU A 118 -11.37 -4.77 6.34
CA LEU A 118 -11.71 -3.94 5.18
C LEU A 118 -12.99 -4.42 4.49
N ALA A 119 -13.11 -5.73 4.24
CA ALA A 119 -14.31 -6.31 3.65
C ALA A 119 -15.56 -6.10 4.53
N ALA A 120 -15.43 -6.15 5.86
CA ALA A 120 -16.54 -5.89 6.78
C ALA A 120 -17.07 -4.44 6.69
N PHE A 121 -16.22 -3.47 6.29
CA PHE A 121 -16.62 -2.08 6.08
C PHE A 121 -17.16 -1.80 4.67
N VAL A 122 -17.14 -2.77 3.74
CA VAL A 122 -17.68 -2.60 2.38
C VAL A 122 -19.15 -2.19 2.33
N PRO A 123 -20.06 -2.74 3.15
CA PRO A 123 -21.47 -2.30 3.14
C PRO A 123 -21.62 -0.81 3.44
N ILE A 124 -20.75 -0.27 4.31
CA ILE A 124 -20.75 1.17 4.66
C ILE A 124 -20.29 1.99 3.45
N THR A 125 -19.20 1.59 2.78
CA THR A 125 -18.72 2.32 1.60
C THR A 125 -19.69 2.23 0.42
N ALA A 126 -20.34 1.08 0.23
CA ALA A 126 -21.36 0.87 -0.79
C ALA A 126 -22.62 1.72 -0.55
N PHE A 127 -23.06 1.85 0.70
CA PHE A 127 -24.20 2.69 1.06
C PHE A 127 -23.98 4.16 0.66
N PHE A 128 -22.82 4.73 0.99
CA PHE A 128 -22.50 6.11 0.61
C PHE A 128 -22.22 6.30 -0.88
N LEU A 129 -21.73 5.25 -1.56
CA LEU A 129 -21.61 5.22 -3.01
C LEU A 129 -22.98 5.33 -3.71
N ILE A 130 -23.97 4.54 -3.27
CA ILE A 130 -25.33 4.53 -3.84
C ILE A 130 -26.07 5.82 -3.52
N THR A 131 -25.87 6.38 -2.33
CA THR A 131 -26.51 7.63 -1.89
C THR A 131 -25.98 8.87 -2.64
N GLY A 132 -24.87 8.75 -3.38
CA GLY A 132 -24.30 9.85 -4.15
C GLY A 132 -23.61 10.90 -3.26
N ALA A 133 -22.92 10.47 -2.20
CA ALA A 133 -22.17 11.36 -1.31
C ALA A 133 -21.04 12.11 -2.05
N ASN A 134 -20.60 13.25 -1.52
CA ASN A 134 -19.52 14.03 -2.12
C ASN A 134 -18.22 13.21 -2.28
N TYR A 135 -17.52 13.39 -3.41
CA TYR A 135 -16.25 12.72 -3.71
C TYR A 135 -15.21 12.82 -2.58
N TYR A 136 -15.03 14.01 -2.02
CA TYR A 136 -14.04 14.24 -0.96
C TYR A 136 -14.41 13.49 0.33
N PHE A 137 -15.70 13.43 0.65
CA PHE A 137 -16.19 12.70 1.80
C PHE A 137 -15.95 11.19 1.63
N GLN A 138 -16.31 10.62 0.47
CA GLN A 138 -16.09 9.20 0.18
C GLN A 138 -14.60 8.83 0.21
N HIS A 139 -13.74 9.71 -0.32
CA HIS A 139 -12.30 9.50 -0.30
C HIS A 139 -11.74 9.49 1.13
N LEU A 140 -12.16 10.45 1.97
CA LEU A 140 -11.74 10.53 3.37
C LEU A 140 -12.25 9.35 4.19
N LEU A 141 -13.50 8.91 3.96
CA LEU A 141 -14.09 7.73 4.58
C LEU A 141 -13.28 6.47 4.28
N ASN A 142 -12.92 6.24 3.01
CA ASN A 142 -12.13 5.08 2.61
C ASN A 142 -10.73 5.08 3.25
N ILE A 143 -10.08 6.25 3.34
CA ILE A 143 -8.78 6.40 4.02
C ILE A 143 -8.93 6.11 5.52
N ALA A 144 -9.98 6.63 6.17
CA ALA A 144 -10.23 6.40 7.58
C ALA A 144 -10.48 4.91 7.87
N ILE A 145 -11.32 4.25 7.07
CA ILE A 145 -11.58 2.81 7.15
C ILE A 145 -10.29 2.00 6.99
N ALA A 146 -9.47 2.35 5.99
CA ALA A 146 -8.19 1.66 5.77
C ALA A 146 -7.21 1.86 6.93
N GLY A 147 -7.13 3.07 7.49
CA GLY A 147 -6.31 3.36 8.66
C GLY A 147 -6.75 2.58 9.90
N VAL A 148 -8.06 2.56 10.18
CA VAL A 148 -8.65 1.82 11.30
C VAL A 148 -8.42 0.31 11.13
N ALA A 149 -8.73 -0.27 9.96
CA ALA A 149 -8.53 -1.69 9.69
C ALA A 149 -7.05 -2.10 9.78
N GLY A 150 -6.13 -1.25 9.31
CA GLY A 150 -4.69 -1.46 9.44
C GLY A 150 -4.23 -1.46 10.90
N LEU A 151 -4.70 -0.50 11.71
CA LEU A 151 -4.35 -0.40 13.12
C LEU A 151 -4.84 -1.63 13.91
N PHE A 152 -6.09 -2.04 13.73
CA PHE A 152 -6.65 -3.23 14.38
C PHE A 152 -5.98 -4.52 13.93
N GLY A 153 -5.65 -4.65 12.64
CA GLY A 153 -4.90 -5.82 12.14
C GLY A 153 -3.50 -5.93 12.76
N MET A 154 -2.82 -4.80 12.95
CA MET A 154 -1.51 -4.76 13.58
C MET A 154 -1.57 -5.00 15.10
N TYR A 155 -2.59 -4.47 15.77
CA TYR A 155 -2.83 -4.73 17.19
C TYR A 155 -3.04 -6.22 17.46
N ALA A 156 -3.89 -6.86 16.65
CA ALA A 156 -4.16 -8.29 16.73
C ALA A 156 -2.92 -9.17 16.53
N LEU A 157 -2.02 -8.76 15.65
CA LEU A 157 -0.74 -9.44 15.43
C LEU A 157 0.14 -9.39 16.69
N HIS A 158 0.23 -8.21 17.29
CA HIS A 158 1.02 -8.00 18.50
C HIS A 158 0.47 -8.82 19.68
N GLU A 159 -0.85 -8.76 19.89
CA GLU A 159 -1.56 -9.54 20.91
C GLU A 159 -1.33 -11.04 20.72
N GLY A 160 -1.54 -11.54 19.51
CA GLY A 160 -1.33 -12.95 19.16
C GLY A 160 0.07 -13.45 19.43
N LEU A 161 1.10 -12.68 19.08
CA LEU A 161 2.47 -13.07 19.36
C LEU A 161 2.82 -12.97 20.85
N SER A 162 2.24 -11.99 21.56
CA SER A 162 2.47 -11.84 23.00
C SER A 162 1.98 -13.05 23.79
N VAL A 163 0.81 -13.59 23.43
CA VAL A 163 0.26 -14.81 24.06
C VAL A 163 1.16 -16.02 23.80
N VAL A 164 1.64 -16.19 22.57
CA VAL A 164 2.52 -17.34 22.25
C VAL A 164 3.89 -17.23 22.91
N CYS A 165 4.40 -16.01 23.08
CA CYS A 165 5.60 -15.73 23.87
C CYS A 165 5.43 -16.22 25.32
N GLU A 166 4.30 -15.91 25.95
CA GLU A 166 4.01 -16.30 27.34
C GLU A 166 3.84 -17.81 27.50
N LYS A 167 3.13 -18.48 26.58
CA LYS A 167 2.85 -19.91 26.70
C LYS A 167 4.03 -20.82 26.38
N ARG A 168 4.92 -20.44 25.44
CA ARG A 168 5.93 -21.38 24.90
C ARG A 168 7.38 -20.90 24.95
N GLY A 169 7.66 -19.67 25.38
CA GLY A 169 9.04 -19.16 25.51
C GLY A 169 9.86 -19.17 24.20
N VAL A 170 9.21 -19.33 23.04
CA VAL A 170 9.86 -19.44 21.73
C VAL A 170 10.35 -18.07 21.24
N TYR A 171 9.71 -17.00 21.70
CA TYR A 171 10.00 -15.64 21.29
C TYR A 171 10.51 -14.81 22.48
N PRO A 172 11.65 -14.10 22.38
CA PRO A 172 12.13 -13.25 23.47
C PRO A 172 11.21 -12.05 23.72
N ARG A 173 10.98 -11.64 24.97
CA ARG A 173 10.24 -10.40 25.28
C ARG A 173 10.82 -9.16 24.59
N LYS A 174 12.16 -9.08 24.48
CA LYS A 174 12.84 -8.00 23.73
C LYS A 174 12.48 -7.99 22.24
N ALA A 175 12.19 -9.15 21.66
CA ALA A 175 11.83 -9.27 20.26
C ALA A 175 10.40 -8.76 19.98
N LEU A 176 9.50 -8.74 20.98
CA LEU A 176 8.15 -8.14 20.86
C LEU A 176 8.24 -6.62 20.67
N THR A 177 9.11 -5.95 21.45
CA THR A 177 9.36 -4.51 21.30
C THR A 177 9.88 -4.17 19.91
N ILE A 178 10.80 -4.99 19.39
CA ILE A 178 11.36 -4.84 18.05
C ILE A 178 10.29 -5.10 16.98
N MET A 179 9.42 -6.09 17.18
CA MET A 179 8.28 -6.31 16.28
C MET A 179 7.34 -5.11 16.28
N ARG A 180 7.07 -4.48 17.43
CA ARG A 180 6.25 -3.26 17.50
C ARG A 180 6.91 -2.10 16.75
N ALA A 181 8.22 -1.92 16.89
CA ALA A 181 8.96 -0.93 16.13
C ALA A 181 8.91 -1.23 14.62
N TRP A 182 9.05 -2.50 14.23
CA TRP A 182 8.91 -2.92 12.84
C TRP A 182 7.50 -2.72 12.30
N ALA A 183 6.47 -2.99 13.09
CA ALA A 183 5.07 -2.74 12.72
C ALA A 183 4.82 -1.25 12.41
N LEU A 184 5.42 -0.35 13.18
CA LEU A 184 5.40 1.08 12.91
C LEU A 184 6.14 1.42 11.60
N LEU A 185 7.31 0.83 11.37
CA LEU A 185 8.05 0.98 10.11
C LEU A 185 7.25 0.42 8.93
N PHE A 186 6.59 -0.72 9.09
CA PHE A 186 5.75 -1.35 8.07
C PHE A 186 4.58 -0.45 7.71
N ALA A 187 3.91 0.14 8.70
CA ALA A 187 2.86 1.13 8.46
C ALA A 187 3.41 2.37 7.74
N PHE A 188 4.58 2.87 8.17
CA PHE A 188 5.24 4.02 7.56
C PHE A 188 5.58 3.79 6.08
N VAL A 189 6.25 2.68 5.76
CA VAL A 189 6.59 2.30 4.38
C VAL A 189 5.33 2.00 3.58
N GLY A 190 4.34 1.34 4.16
CA GLY A 190 3.07 1.05 3.49
C GLY A 190 2.31 2.32 3.09
N ILE A 191 2.30 3.34 3.95
CA ILE A 191 1.73 4.65 3.66
C ILE A 191 2.49 5.33 2.51
N GLN A 192 3.82 5.29 2.52
CA GLN A 192 4.64 5.86 1.45
C GLN A 192 4.42 5.14 0.11
N LEU A 193 4.35 3.81 0.10
CA LEU A 193 3.99 3.05 -1.10
C LEU A 193 2.57 3.38 -1.56
N ALA A 194 1.63 3.58 -0.62
CA ALA A 194 0.26 3.99 -0.95
C ALA A 194 0.21 5.41 -1.53
N TRP A 195 1.21 6.25 -1.28
CA TRP A 195 1.37 7.52 -1.97
C TRP A 195 1.95 7.35 -3.36
N SER A 196 3.02 6.56 -3.50
CA SER A 196 3.68 6.33 -4.78
C SER A 196 2.78 5.63 -5.81
N LEU A 197 1.86 4.77 -5.35
CA LEU A 197 0.90 4.10 -6.21
C LEU A 197 -0.33 4.96 -6.58
N ARG A 198 -0.38 6.23 -6.12
CA ARG A 198 -1.41 7.17 -6.58
C ARG A 198 -1.33 7.35 -8.11
N PRO A 199 -2.49 7.48 -8.78
CA PRO A 199 -3.83 7.53 -8.20
C PRO A 199 -4.38 6.13 -7.85
N PHE A 200 -4.81 5.95 -6.58
CA PHE A 200 -5.61 4.79 -6.18
C PHE A 200 -7.07 4.99 -6.56
N LEU A 201 -7.62 6.16 -6.28
CA LEU A 201 -9.02 6.50 -6.55
C LEU A 201 -9.23 7.46 -7.72
N GLY A 202 -8.15 7.89 -8.40
CA GLY A 202 -8.17 8.78 -9.59
C GLY A 202 -9.00 10.06 -9.48
N ASP A 203 -8.86 10.96 -10.44
CA ASP A 203 -9.64 12.20 -10.50
C ASP A 203 -10.63 12.10 -11.66
N ARG A 204 -11.89 12.52 -11.48
CA ARG A 204 -12.99 12.36 -12.45
C ARG A 204 -12.79 13.21 -13.70
N ASN A 205 -11.98 14.27 -13.59
CA ASN A 205 -11.71 15.25 -14.66
C ASN A 205 -10.33 15.09 -15.33
N GLN A 206 -9.55 14.07 -14.98
CA GLN A 206 -8.27 13.80 -15.63
C GLN A 206 -8.32 12.45 -16.37
N PRO A 207 -7.60 12.31 -17.51
CA PRO A 207 -7.50 11.03 -18.20
C PRO A 207 -6.95 9.96 -17.25
N PHE A 208 -7.40 8.72 -17.43
CA PHE A 208 -6.92 7.58 -16.66
C PHE A 208 -5.39 7.49 -16.71
N GLN A 209 -4.74 7.62 -15.55
CA GLN A 209 -3.30 7.47 -15.41
C GLN A 209 -3.00 6.27 -14.52
N VAL A 210 -2.18 5.35 -15.03
CA VAL A 210 -1.75 4.14 -14.31
C VAL A 210 -0.83 4.51 -13.14
N PHE A 211 0.01 5.53 -13.32
CA PHE A 211 0.88 6.14 -12.30
C PHE A 211 0.79 7.67 -12.40
N GLY A 212 0.68 8.37 -11.28
CA GLY A 212 0.67 9.84 -11.26
C GLY A 212 2.07 10.44 -11.49
N SER A 213 2.13 11.69 -11.97
CA SER A 213 3.40 12.44 -12.03
C SER A 213 3.94 12.64 -10.61
N TYR A 214 5.10 12.06 -10.32
CA TYR A 214 5.72 12.07 -8.99
C TYR A 214 6.10 13.50 -8.56
N GLN A 215 5.37 14.08 -7.59
CA GLN A 215 5.76 15.30 -6.90
C GLN A 215 5.73 15.07 -5.37
N GLY A 216 6.85 14.60 -4.81
CA GLY A 216 7.10 14.59 -3.36
C GLY A 216 6.72 13.32 -2.57
N ASN A 217 6.92 13.39 -1.25
CA ASN A 217 6.67 12.33 -0.25
C ASN A 217 5.30 12.55 0.44
N PHE A 218 4.58 11.46 0.80
CA PHE A 218 3.31 11.50 1.55
C PHE A 218 3.37 12.44 2.76
N TYR A 219 4.45 12.36 3.53
CA TYR A 219 4.61 13.13 4.76
C TYR A 219 4.71 14.63 4.49
N ALA A 220 5.43 15.01 3.44
CA ALA A 220 5.53 16.41 3.03
C ALA A 220 4.16 16.95 2.56
N ALA A 221 3.36 16.12 1.89
CA ALA A 221 2.05 16.51 1.42
C ALA A 221 1.01 16.63 2.55
N ILE A 222 1.07 15.78 3.58
CA ILE A 222 0.25 15.97 4.79
C ILE A 222 0.66 17.23 5.53
N ILE A 223 1.95 17.44 5.77
CA ILE A 223 2.43 18.64 6.45
C ILE A 223 2.00 19.89 5.68
N TYR A 224 2.13 19.88 4.34
CA TYR A 224 1.64 20.95 3.49
C TYR A 224 0.12 21.14 3.58
N ALA A 225 -0.67 20.06 3.52
CA ALA A 225 -2.13 20.14 3.62
C ALA A 225 -2.61 20.65 4.98
N VAL A 226 -1.97 20.21 6.06
CA VAL A 226 -2.24 20.69 7.43
C VAL A 226 -1.83 22.14 7.57
N ASN A 227 -0.65 22.51 7.06
CA ASN A 227 -0.17 23.89 7.09
C ASN A 227 -1.11 24.82 6.30
N LYS A 228 -1.60 24.37 5.14
CA LYS A 228 -2.57 25.08 4.31
C LYS A 228 -3.95 25.21 4.97
N LEU A 229 -4.39 24.18 5.69
CA LEU A 229 -5.64 24.22 6.45
C LEU A 229 -5.54 25.14 7.68
N MET A 230 -4.37 25.19 8.31
CA MET A 230 -4.11 26.01 9.51
C MET A 230 -3.85 27.49 9.17
N HIS A 231 -3.21 27.78 8.04
CA HIS A 231 -2.78 29.14 7.69
C HIS A 231 -3.61 29.82 6.60
N GLY A 232 -4.59 29.15 5.98
CA GLY A 232 -5.58 29.77 5.09
C GLY A 232 -5.00 30.64 3.96
N ASP A 233 -4.85 30.06 2.77
CA ASP A 233 -4.45 30.74 1.51
C ASP A 233 -3.34 31.79 1.60
N GLU A 234 -2.09 31.31 1.58
CA GLU A 234 -1.03 32.05 0.89
C GLU A 234 -0.83 31.49 -0.53
N LYS A 235 -0.83 32.42 -1.49
CA LYS A 235 -0.80 32.28 -2.95
C LYS A 235 0.06 31.12 -3.49
N PRO A 236 -0.31 30.57 -4.68
CA PRO A 236 0.41 29.45 -5.29
C PRO A 236 1.85 29.85 -5.63
N THR A 237 2.81 29.14 -5.05
CA THR A 237 4.19 29.16 -5.52
C THR A 237 4.22 28.58 -6.95
N PRO A 238 4.87 29.23 -7.93
CA PRO A 238 4.88 28.74 -9.31
C PRO A 238 5.52 27.36 -9.38
N SER A 239 4.92 26.46 -10.17
CA SER A 239 5.48 25.14 -10.50
C SER A 239 6.96 25.24 -10.87
N PRO A 240 7.83 24.34 -10.39
CA PRO A 240 9.11 24.15 -11.04
C PRO A 240 8.82 23.62 -12.44
N GLY A 241 8.99 24.51 -13.42
CA GLY A 241 8.81 24.19 -14.83
C GLY A 241 9.68 23.00 -15.21
N ARG A 242 9.07 22.12 -16.02
CA ARG A 242 9.69 21.30 -17.07
C ARG A 242 11.22 21.47 -17.12
N GLN A 243 11.96 20.57 -16.47
CA GLN A 243 13.37 20.39 -16.79
C GLN A 243 13.42 19.72 -18.16
N ASP A 244 13.42 20.55 -19.21
CA ASP A 244 13.87 20.14 -20.53
C ASP A 244 15.35 19.76 -20.40
N SER A 245 15.63 18.48 -20.17
CA SER A 245 16.96 17.93 -20.22
C SER A 245 17.40 17.79 -21.68
N ILE A 246 17.69 18.93 -22.32
CA ILE A 246 18.63 19.00 -23.44
C ILE A 246 19.85 19.75 -22.91
N PRO A 247 20.96 19.06 -22.59
CA PRO A 247 22.20 19.75 -22.25
C PRO A 247 22.68 20.51 -23.49
N ARG A 248 22.47 21.83 -23.48
CA ARG A 248 23.00 22.76 -24.48
C ARG A 248 24.52 22.82 -24.28
N PHE A 249 25.24 21.95 -25.00
CA PHE A 249 26.70 22.00 -25.06
C PHE A 249 27.11 23.36 -25.63
N ARG A 250 27.66 24.18 -24.74
CA ARG A 250 28.24 25.49 -25.04
C ARG A 250 29.62 25.24 -25.65
N GLY A 251 29.71 25.25 -26.98
CA GLY A 251 31.02 25.14 -27.63
C GLY A 251 31.03 24.66 -29.08
N PHE A 252 30.15 25.14 -29.95
CA PHE A 252 30.42 25.15 -31.40
C PHE A 252 29.51 26.18 -32.09
N VAL A 253 30.06 27.33 -32.45
CA VAL A 253 29.41 28.30 -33.34
C VAL A 253 29.73 27.83 -34.75
N ILE A 254 28.76 27.24 -35.44
CA ILE A 254 28.84 27.07 -36.90
C ILE A 254 28.42 28.43 -37.48
N PRO A 255 29.31 29.15 -38.19
CA PRO A 255 28.89 30.36 -38.89
C PRO A 255 27.89 30.00 -39.99
N PRO A 256 26.92 30.88 -40.31
CA PRO A 256 26.04 30.64 -41.44
C PRO A 256 26.89 30.59 -42.71
N ILE A 257 26.73 29.52 -43.49
CA ILE A 257 27.30 29.45 -44.83
C ILE A 257 26.51 30.45 -45.68
N ASP A 258 27.13 31.60 -45.94
CA ASP A 258 26.75 32.51 -47.00
C ASP A 258 26.79 31.73 -48.33
N THR A 259 25.62 31.45 -48.88
CA THR A 259 25.50 31.06 -50.30
C THR A 259 24.98 32.28 -51.04
N VAL A 260 25.91 33.18 -51.40
CA VAL A 260 25.68 34.25 -52.38
C VAL A 260 26.41 33.87 -53.67
N ALA A 261 25.63 33.59 -54.72
CA ALA A 261 25.96 33.78 -56.13
C ALA A 261 24.64 33.61 -56.90
N ASP A 262 23.87 34.68 -57.12
CA ASP A 262 24.00 35.65 -58.22
C ASP A 262 23.76 35.05 -59.62
N SER A 263 22.62 35.37 -60.22
CA SER A 263 22.52 36.18 -61.45
C SER A 263 21.29 35.87 -62.32
N SER A 264 20.51 36.94 -62.53
CA SER A 264 19.76 37.32 -63.74
C SER A 264 18.84 36.33 -64.49
N HIS A 265 17.53 36.62 -64.52
CA HIS A 265 16.85 37.01 -65.78
C HIS A 265 15.41 37.55 -65.54
N ARG A 266 15.30 38.89 -65.52
CA ARG A 266 14.37 39.75 -66.28
C ARG A 266 13.09 39.08 -66.89
N ARG A 267 11.89 39.52 -66.47
CA ARG A 267 10.91 40.22 -67.34
C ARG A 267 9.71 40.82 -66.61
N LYS A 268 9.20 41.90 -67.20
CA LYS A 268 8.24 42.92 -66.73
C LYS A 268 6.75 42.49 -66.88
N ARG A 269 5.90 43.04 -65.99
CA ARG A 269 4.58 43.71 -66.19
C ARG A 269 3.39 42.90 -66.77
N PRO A 270 2.14 43.37 -66.67
CA PRO A 270 1.62 44.73 -66.35
C PRO A 270 1.06 44.93 -64.95
#